data_AF-A0A2G2YQA1-F1
#
_entry.id   AF-A0A2G2YQA1-F1
#
_cell.length_a   1.000
_cell.length_b   1.000
_cell.length_c   1.000
_cell.angle_alpha   90.00
_cell.angle_beta   90.00
_cell.angle_gamma   90.00
#
_symmetry.space_group_name_H-M   'P 1'
#
loop_
_entity.id
_entity.type
_entity.pdbx_description
1 polymer ?
#
loop_
_entity_poly.entity_id
_entity_poly.type
_entity_poly.pdbx_seq_one_letter_code
_entity_poly.pdbx_strand_id
1 'polypeptide(L)'
;MNYIHDTSTHYHRSHSENDLTSHDKNVRSMKVASVERSICEIMQRICISDGIPWHLTDEVYVPINCKGSFHWVLVVIVLKERCIRVYDSMKVHRGHADEIKELTEMLSTYLTISDFFEKKDRTDWSLLDAYKEKTDQHAFDVHIVDGIVQQSSGTLNCGLFVAAYAEFLSNRHQIPSSEFDSKKHRTRYTSLLWDYGVNKACTGYVSDNQDSPRPKRTFIRSEDTEMIDVEP
;
A
#
# COMPACT_ATOMS: atom_id res chain seq x y z
N MET A 1 1.79 17.59 11.49
CA MET A 1 3.12 17.05 11.10
C MET A 1 2.90 16.03 10.01
N ASN A 2 3.64 16.08 8.91
CA ASN A 2 3.49 15.14 7.79
C ASN A 2 4.59 14.12 7.92
N TYR A 3 4.27 12.96 8.48
CA TYR A 3 5.27 11.95 8.75
C TYR A 3 6.06 11.54 7.49
N ILE A 4 5.42 11.49 6.32
CA ILE A 4 6.06 11.11 5.05
C ILE A 4 7.03 12.20 4.60
N HIS A 5 6.58 13.44 4.48
CA HIS A 5 7.42 14.58 4.10
C HIS A 5 8.51 14.87 5.12
N ASP A 6 8.21 14.76 6.41
CA ASP A 6 9.17 14.96 7.48
C ASP A 6 10.24 13.85 7.45
N THR A 7 9.86 12.60 7.14
CA THR A 7 10.80 11.48 6.95
C THR A 7 11.62 11.63 5.67
N SER A 8 10.99 11.96 4.54
CA SER A 8 11.65 12.21 3.24
C SER A 8 12.64 13.37 3.33
N THR A 9 12.19 14.52 3.85
CA THR A 9 13.05 15.68 4.09
C THR A 9 14.19 15.33 5.04
N HIS A 10 13.92 14.59 6.12
CA HIS A 10 14.97 14.15 7.05
C HIS A 10 15.99 13.23 6.38
N TYR A 11 15.53 12.32 5.52
CA TYR A 11 16.34 11.41 4.71
C TYR A 11 17.28 12.19 3.79
N HIS A 12 16.71 13.00 2.89
CA HIS A 12 17.47 13.76 1.90
C HIS A 12 18.37 14.82 2.54
N ARG A 13 17.92 15.48 3.61
CA ARG A 13 18.72 16.47 4.35
C ARG A 13 19.89 15.86 5.11
N SER A 14 19.75 14.63 5.61
CA SER A 14 20.88 13.91 6.22
C SER A 14 21.97 13.56 5.21
N HIS A 15 21.62 13.50 3.92
CA HIS A 15 22.53 13.21 2.82
C HIS A 15 23.02 14.45 2.07
N SER A 16 22.52 15.66 2.36
CA SER A 16 22.78 16.86 1.54
C SER A 16 23.44 18.08 2.21
N GLU A 17 23.53 18.24 3.54
CA GLU A 17 23.98 19.54 4.11
C GLU A 17 25.18 19.55 5.08
N ASN A 18 26.05 20.52 4.81
CA ASN A 18 27.33 20.84 5.46
C ASN A 18 27.22 21.66 6.76
N ASP A 19 26.04 22.15 7.17
CA ASP A 19 25.89 23.18 8.23
C ASP A 19 25.52 22.71 9.66
N LEU A 20 25.61 21.42 9.94
CA LEU A 20 25.39 20.87 11.30
C LEU A 20 26.71 20.61 12.06
N THR A 21 26.67 20.76 13.38
CA THR A 21 27.79 20.35 14.25
C THR A 21 28.04 18.84 14.13
N SER A 22 29.29 18.39 14.29
CA SER A 22 29.67 16.96 14.15
C SER A 22 28.84 16.02 15.05
N HIS A 23 28.49 16.47 16.25
CA HIS A 23 27.69 15.68 17.18
C HIS A 23 26.22 15.54 16.72
N ASP A 24 25.60 16.61 16.22
CA ASP A 24 24.24 16.57 15.70
C ASP A 24 24.14 15.77 14.40
N LYS A 25 25.18 15.82 13.55
CA LYS A 25 25.30 14.97 12.35
C LYS A 25 25.34 13.49 12.74
N ASN A 26 26.13 13.11 13.76
CA ASN A 26 26.23 11.73 14.21
C ASN A 26 24.94 11.21 14.84
N VAL A 27 24.30 11.98 15.73
CA VAL A 27 23.02 11.57 16.36
C VAL A 27 21.91 11.46 15.30
N ARG A 28 21.87 12.38 14.33
CA ARG A 28 20.92 12.33 13.21
C ARG A 28 21.17 11.11 12.33
N SER A 29 22.43 10.85 11.95
CA SER A 29 22.83 9.69 11.14
C SER A 29 22.48 8.37 11.82
N MET A 30 22.73 8.23 13.13
CA MET A 30 22.37 7.02 13.89
C MET A 30 20.86 6.78 13.94
N LYS A 31 20.04 7.84 14.06
CA LYS A 31 18.58 7.74 14.02
C LYS A 31 18.06 7.34 12.65
N VAL A 32 18.59 7.93 11.57
CA VAL A 32 18.26 7.53 10.19
C VAL A 32 18.58 6.04 10.00
N ALA A 33 19.80 5.63 10.30
CA ALA A 33 20.25 4.24 10.15
C ALA A 33 19.41 3.25 10.99
N SER A 34 18.92 3.67 12.16
CA SER A 34 18.02 2.85 12.97
C SER A 34 16.65 2.67 12.33
N VAL A 35 16.06 3.74 11.79
CA VAL A 35 14.74 3.69 11.13
C VAL A 35 14.83 2.90 9.82
N GLU A 36 15.87 3.14 9.02
CA GLU A 36 16.13 2.39 7.79
C GLU A 36 16.25 0.89 8.08
N ARG A 37 17.03 0.53 9.12
CA ARG A 37 17.17 -0.86 9.54
C ARG A 37 15.83 -1.48 9.93
N SER A 38 15.01 -0.80 10.74
CA SER A 38 13.68 -1.30 11.11
C SER A 38 12.78 -1.51 9.89
N ILE A 39 12.83 -0.63 8.89
CA ILE A 39 12.03 -0.76 7.66
C ILE A 39 12.52 -1.97 6.84
N CYS A 40 13.84 -2.11 6.65
CA CYS A 40 14.41 -3.28 5.97
C CYS A 40 14.04 -4.59 6.69
N GLU A 41 14.12 -4.61 8.02
CA GLU A 41 13.71 -5.75 8.85
C GLU A 41 12.22 -6.07 8.70
N ILE A 42 11.35 -5.06 8.57
CA ILE A 42 9.92 -5.27 8.29
C ILE A 42 9.72 -5.90 6.91
N MET A 43 10.38 -5.37 5.87
CA MET A 43 10.25 -5.88 4.50
C MET A 43 10.79 -7.31 4.36
N GLN A 44 11.83 -7.63 5.13
CA GLN A 44 12.43 -8.96 5.22
C GLN A 44 11.72 -9.88 6.22
N ARG A 45 10.69 -9.41 6.93
CA ARG A 45 9.94 -10.15 7.97
C ARG A 45 10.79 -10.57 9.19
N ILE A 46 11.81 -9.81 9.54
CA ILE A 46 12.63 -10.03 10.74
C ILE A 46 11.92 -9.50 12.00
N CYS A 47 11.12 -8.42 11.86
CA CYS A 47 10.49 -7.71 12.99
C CYS A 47 8.96 -7.93 13.09
N ILE A 48 8.35 -8.67 12.15
CA ILE A 48 6.91 -8.97 12.17
C ILE A 48 6.72 -10.49 12.14
N SER A 49 6.15 -11.07 13.18
CA SER A 49 6.00 -12.53 13.28
C SER A 49 5.18 -13.16 12.14
N ASP A 50 4.26 -12.41 11.50
CA ASP A 50 3.20 -12.96 10.64
C ASP A 50 3.10 -12.40 9.20
N GLY A 51 4.13 -11.73 8.67
CA GLY A 51 4.09 -11.14 7.31
C GLY A 51 4.68 -12.03 6.20
N ILE A 52 4.18 -12.01 4.96
CA ILE A 52 4.95 -12.59 3.85
C ILE A 52 6.07 -11.61 3.48
N PRO A 53 7.35 -12.02 3.37
CA PRO A 53 8.43 -11.16 2.88
C PRO A 53 8.07 -10.56 1.52
N TRP A 54 8.38 -9.28 1.30
CA TRP A 54 7.87 -8.57 0.12
C TRP A 54 8.33 -9.21 -1.20
N HIS A 55 9.52 -9.80 -1.25
CA HIS A 55 10.06 -10.46 -2.46
C HIS A 55 9.25 -11.71 -2.87
N LEU A 56 8.41 -12.22 -1.97
CA LEU A 56 7.48 -13.32 -2.22
C LEU A 56 6.06 -12.83 -2.53
N THR A 57 5.81 -11.52 -2.59
CA THR A 57 4.49 -10.92 -2.89
C THR A 57 4.48 -10.26 -4.26
N ASP A 58 3.30 -10.21 -4.91
CA ASP A 58 3.15 -9.47 -6.17
C ASP A 58 2.69 -8.02 -5.94
N GLU A 59 1.85 -7.82 -4.91
CA GLU A 59 1.20 -6.56 -4.60
C GLU A 59 1.27 -6.26 -3.09
N VAL A 60 1.50 -5.00 -2.75
CA VAL A 60 1.48 -4.50 -1.37
C VAL A 60 0.51 -3.34 -1.24
N TYR A 61 -0.41 -3.46 -0.27
CA TYR A 61 -1.49 -2.51 -0.02
C TYR A 61 -1.11 -1.59 1.14
N VAL A 62 -1.06 -0.28 0.87
CA VAL A 62 -0.62 0.74 1.82
C VAL A 62 -1.67 1.84 1.90
N PRO A 63 -2.49 1.90 2.97
CA PRO A 63 -3.35 3.05 3.20
C PRO A 63 -2.48 4.25 3.62
N ILE A 64 -2.63 5.38 2.94
CA ILE A 64 -1.89 6.61 3.22
C ILE A 64 -2.87 7.68 3.69
N ASN A 65 -2.52 8.34 4.80
CA ASN A 65 -3.23 9.53 5.25
C ASN A 65 -2.59 10.77 4.61
N CYS A 66 -3.34 11.46 3.76
CA CYS A 66 -2.88 12.66 3.07
C CYS A 66 -2.90 13.87 4.02
N LYS A 67 -1.84 14.67 4.01
CA LYS A 67 -1.67 15.77 4.95
C LYS A 67 -2.80 16.79 4.78
N GLY A 68 -3.27 17.33 5.91
CA GLY A 68 -4.16 18.49 5.92
C GLY A 68 -5.62 18.22 5.51
N SER A 69 -5.96 17.00 5.11
CA SER A 69 -7.30 16.67 4.58
C SER A 69 -8.07 15.60 5.36
N PHE A 70 -7.53 15.03 6.46
CA PHE A 70 -8.13 13.88 7.18
C PHE A 70 -8.64 12.80 6.22
N HIS A 71 -7.85 12.55 5.18
CA HIS A 71 -8.27 11.80 4.02
C HIS A 71 -7.33 10.62 3.80
N TRP A 72 -7.91 9.47 3.53
CA TRP A 72 -7.16 8.24 3.28
C TRP A 72 -7.27 7.86 1.81
N VAL A 73 -6.11 7.60 1.21
CA VAL A 73 -5.97 7.00 -0.12
C VAL A 73 -5.39 5.60 0.01
N LEU A 74 -5.71 4.72 -0.93
CA LEU A 74 -5.08 3.41 -1.00
C LEU A 74 -3.99 3.42 -2.06
N VAL A 75 -2.77 3.11 -1.65
CA VAL A 75 -1.65 2.87 -2.55
C VAL A 75 -1.45 1.37 -2.69
N VAL A 76 -1.37 0.90 -3.93
CA VAL A 76 -1.11 -0.50 -4.27
C VAL A 76 0.19 -0.54 -5.05
N ILE A 77 1.24 -1.07 -4.42
CA ILE A 77 2.55 -1.25 -5.02
C ILE A 77 2.52 -2.58 -5.76
N VAL A 78 2.52 -2.53 -7.09
CA VAL A 78 2.59 -3.70 -7.97
C VAL A 78 4.06 -3.94 -8.31
N LEU A 79 4.71 -4.79 -7.52
CA LEU A 79 6.16 -4.97 -7.56
C LEU A 79 6.61 -5.44 -8.95
N LYS A 80 5.99 -6.47 -9.52
CA LYS A 80 6.40 -6.99 -10.84
C LYS A 80 6.24 -6.03 -12.00
N GLU A 81 5.33 -5.06 -11.88
CA GLU A 81 5.10 -4.02 -12.89
C GLU A 81 5.93 -2.76 -12.62
N ARG A 82 6.72 -2.72 -11.53
CA ARG A 82 7.41 -1.52 -11.03
C ARG A 82 6.49 -0.29 -10.98
N CYS A 83 5.25 -0.51 -10.54
CA CYS A 83 4.17 0.46 -10.62
C CYS A 83 3.48 0.66 -9.26
N ILE A 84 3.00 1.87 -9.02
CA ILE A 84 2.15 2.23 -7.91
C ILE A 84 0.79 2.69 -8.44
N ARG A 85 -0.27 1.99 -8.04
CA ARG A 85 -1.66 2.37 -8.32
C ARG A 85 -2.24 3.09 -7.11
N VAL A 86 -2.86 4.24 -7.34
CA VAL A 86 -3.39 5.11 -6.28
C VAL A 86 -4.88 5.19 -6.46
N TYR A 87 -5.62 4.73 -5.46
CA TYR A 87 -7.05 4.95 -5.38
C TYR A 87 -7.37 6.07 -4.40
N ASP A 88 -8.04 7.08 -4.93
CA ASP A 88 -8.61 8.17 -4.17
C ASP A 88 -10.14 8.15 -4.28
N SER A 89 -10.81 8.06 -3.13
CA SER A 89 -12.26 8.10 -3.05
C SER A 89 -12.85 9.51 -3.23
N MET A 90 -12.06 10.58 -3.13
CA MET A 90 -12.49 11.96 -3.34
C MET A 90 -12.31 12.40 -4.80
N LYS A 91 -13.38 12.89 -5.42
CA LYS A 91 -13.35 13.47 -6.78
C LYS A 91 -12.57 14.79 -6.90
N VAL A 92 -12.50 15.57 -5.81
CA VAL A 92 -12.23 17.02 -5.89
C VAL A 92 -10.79 17.38 -5.46
N HIS A 93 -10.00 16.44 -4.92
CA HIS A 93 -8.73 16.79 -4.29
C HIS A 93 -7.56 15.92 -4.78
N ARG A 94 -6.69 16.49 -5.63
CA ARG A 94 -5.36 15.94 -5.96
C ARG A 94 -4.27 16.56 -5.07
N GLY A 95 -4.56 16.66 -3.77
CA GLY A 95 -3.62 17.22 -2.77
C GLY A 95 -2.58 16.22 -2.28
N HIS A 96 -2.55 15.00 -2.83
CA HIS A 96 -1.71 13.89 -2.40
C HIS A 96 -0.49 13.64 -3.30
N ALA A 97 -0.27 14.47 -4.32
CA ALA A 97 0.78 14.25 -5.32
C ALA A 97 2.18 14.30 -4.69
N ASP A 98 2.40 15.21 -3.74
CA ASP A 98 3.68 15.37 -3.06
C ASP A 98 3.98 14.16 -2.17
N GLU A 99 3.01 13.69 -1.36
CA GLU A 99 3.21 12.51 -0.51
C GLU A 99 3.45 11.23 -1.31
N ILE A 100 2.77 11.08 -2.45
CA ILE A 100 2.94 9.92 -3.32
C ILE A 100 4.29 9.95 -4.01
N LYS A 101 4.72 11.13 -4.48
CA LYS A 101 6.06 11.31 -5.04
C LYS A 101 7.15 10.99 -4.02
N GLU A 102 7.03 11.49 -2.79
CA GLU A 102 7.98 11.16 -1.73
C GLU A 102 7.99 9.66 -1.42
N LEU A 103 6.83 9.02 -1.43
CA LEU A 103 6.74 7.58 -1.24
C LEU A 103 7.40 6.79 -2.38
N THR A 104 7.28 7.21 -3.64
CA THR A 104 7.91 6.49 -4.77
C THR A 104 9.44 6.56 -4.70
N GLU A 105 9.98 7.71 -4.31
CA GLU A 105 11.41 7.94 -4.11
C GLU A 105 11.94 7.13 -2.92
N MET A 106 11.26 7.20 -1.77
CA MET A 106 11.62 6.44 -0.58
C MET A 106 11.53 4.93 -0.81
N LEU A 107 10.45 4.45 -1.43
CA LEU A 107 10.25 3.02 -1.70
C LEU A 107 11.40 2.45 -2.53
N SER A 108 11.77 3.13 -3.61
CA SER A 108 12.85 2.68 -4.50
C SER A 108 14.18 2.60 -3.74
N THR A 109 14.43 3.57 -2.86
CA THR A 109 15.63 3.60 -2.00
C THR A 109 15.62 2.43 -1.01
N TYR A 110 14.53 2.21 -0.28
CA TYR A 110 14.40 1.12 0.70
C TYR A 110 14.52 -0.28 0.06
N LEU A 111 13.93 -0.48 -1.13
CA LEU A 111 14.10 -1.73 -1.87
C LEU A 111 15.56 -1.95 -2.26
N THR A 112 16.25 -0.91 -2.70
CA THR A 112 17.67 -1.00 -3.08
C THR A 112 18.55 -1.37 -1.87
N ILE A 113 18.43 -0.64 -0.75
CA ILE A 113 19.30 -0.87 0.42
C ILE A 113 18.97 -2.14 1.21
N SER A 114 17.83 -2.78 0.94
CA SER A 114 17.43 -4.05 1.56
C SER A 114 17.85 -5.27 0.76
N ASP A 115 18.64 -5.07 -0.31
CA ASP A 115 19.06 -6.08 -1.28
C ASP A 115 17.85 -6.82 -1.90
N PHE A 116 16.72 -6.12 -2.04
CA PHE A 116 15.44 -6.71 -2.46
C PHE A 116 15.56 -7.35 -3.86
N PHE A 117 16.21 -6.64 -4.79
CA PHE A 117 16.35 -7.08 -6.18
C PHE A 117 17.32 -8.26 -6.36
N GLU A 118 18.16 -8.55 -5.36
CA GLU A 118 19.01 -9.74 -5.35
C GLU A 118 18.23 -11.01 -4.94
N LYS A 119 17.06 -10.86 -4.30
CA LYS A 119 16.21 -11.99 -3.89
C LYS A 119 15.48 -12.57 -5.10
N LYS A 120 16.00 -13.71 -5.60
CA LYS A 120 15.51 -14.39 -6.80
C LYS A 120 14.66 -15.64 -6.54
N ASP A 121 14.27 -15.89 -5.29
CA ASP A 121 13.56 -17.13 -4.91
C ASP A 121 12.25 -17.34 -5.69
N ARG A 122 11.48 -16.25 -5.89
CA ARG A 122 10.20 -16.26 -6.60
C ARG A 122 10.25 -15.56 -7.95
N THR A 123 11.06 -14.52 -8.08
CA THR A 123 11.05 -13.62 -9.24
C THR A 123 12.48 -13.23 -9.58
N ASP A 124 12.90 -13.47 -10.82
CA ASP A 124 14.11 -12.83 -11.35
C ASP A 124 13.74 -11.46 -11.93
N TRP A 125 13.96 -10.41 -11.15
CA TRP A 125 13.59 -9.04 -11.49
C TRP A 125 14.25 -8.56 -12.78
N SER A 126 15.46 -9.03 -13.10
CA SER A 126 16.20 -8.64 -14.32
C SER A 126 15.54 -9.13 -15.61
N LEU A 127 14.67 -10.14 -15.53
CA LEU A 127 13.94 -10.68 -16.67
C LEU A 127 12.62 -9.93 -16.95
N LEU A 128 12.16 -9.09 -16.03
CA LEU A 128 10.89 -8.38 -16.18
C LEU A 128 11.06 -7.11 -17.04
N ASP A 129 10.19 -6.93 -18.03
CA ASP A 129 10.23 -5.78 -18.93
C ASP A 129 10.16 -4.44 -18.18
N ALA A 130 9.37 -4.36 -17.11
CA ALA A 130 9.23 -3.16 -16.27
C ALA A 130 10.53 -2.74 -15.56
N TYR A 131 11.54 -3.62 -15.51
CA TYR A 131 12.83 -3.41 -14.85
C TYR A 131 13.99 -3.30 -15.84
N LYS A 132 13.78 -3.64 -17.11
CA LYS A 132 14.81 -3.48 -18.15
C LYS A 132 15.17 -2.01 -18.28
N GLU A 133 16.47 -1.74 -18.43
CA GLU A 133 17.03 -0.39 -18.62
C GLU A 133 16.79 0.59 -17.45
N LYS A 134 16.15 0.15 -16.36
CA LYS A 134 15.97 0.94 -15.14
C LYS A 134 17.02 0.54 -14.10
N THR A 135 17.58 1.52 -13.39
CA THR A 135 18.40 1.26 -12.22
C THR A 135 17.51 0.90 -11.02
N ASP A 136 18.08 0.21 -10.03
CA ASP A 136 17.34 -0.17 -8.80
C ASP A 136 16.73 1.03 -8.07
N GLN A 137 17.42 2.17 -8.11
CA GLN A 137 16.99 3.45 -7.51
C GLN A 137 15.94 4.23 -8.32
N HIS A 138 15.63 3.81 -9.55
CA HIS A 138 14.67 4.53 -10.39
C HIS A 138 13.28 4.58 -9.72
N ALA A 139 12.53 5.67 -9.85
CA ALA A 139 11.21 5.72 -9.21
C ALA A 139 10.23 4.68 -9.80
N PHE A 140 9.22 4.31 -9.04
CA PHE A 140 8.09 3.52 -9.54
C PHE A 140 7.13 4.43 -10.33
N ASP A 141 6.56 3.89 -11.41
CA ASP A 141 5.56 4.61 -12.21
C ASP A 141 4.26 4.76 -11.41
N VAL A 142 3.64 5.94 -11.44
CA VAL A 142 2.41 6.22 -10.66
C VAL A 142 1.20 6.28 -11.58
N HIS A 143 0.15 5.51 -11.22
CA HIS A 143 -1.12 5.51 -11.92
C HIS A 143 -2.26 5.84 -10.94
N ILE A 144 -3.02 6.89 -11.25
CA ILE A 144 -4.25 7.20 -10.51
C ILE A 144 -5.37 6.33 -11.07
N VAL A 145 -6.07 5.61 -10.19
CA VAL A 145 -7.24 4.82 -10.52
C VAL A 145 -8.47 5.71 -10.49
N ASP A 146 -9.09 5.90 -11.65
CA ASP A 146 -10.32 6.68 -11.81
C ASP A 146 -11.43 5.82 -12.44
N GLY A 147 -12.65 6.36 -12.54
CA GLY A 147 -13.79 5.66 -13.13
C GLY A 147 -14.41 4.59 -12.23
N ILE A 148 -13.99 4.52 -10.97
CA ILE A 148 -14.56 3.64 -9.94
C ILE A 148 -15.33 4.44 -8.90
N VAL A 149 -16.06 3.74 -8.02
CA VAL A 149 -16.93 4.37 -7.03
C VAL A 149 -16.14 5.34 -6.16
N GLN A 150 -16.64 6.57 -6.05
CA GLN A 150 -16.08 7.65 -5.26
C GLN A 150 -17.13 8.20 -4.29
N GLN A 151 -16.68 8.71 -3.15
CA GLN A 151 -17.55 9.25 -2.13
C GLN A 151 -18.11 10.61 -2.55
N SER A 152 -19.33 10.93 -2.09
CA SER A 152 -19.89 12.27 -2.30
C SER A 152 -19.16 13.31 -1.46
N SER A 153 -19.09 14.54 -1.98
CA SER A 153 -18.46 15.66 -1.27
C SER A 153 -19.10 15.86 0.12
N GLY A 154 -18.27 16.14 1.13
CA GLY A 154 -18.70 16.33 2.51
C GLY A 154 -18.91 15.05 3.32
N THR A 155 -18.68 13.87 2.75
CA THR A 155 -18.69 12.61 3.51
C THR A 155 -17.32 12.29 4.13
N LEU A 156 -17.33 11.64 5.29
CA LEU A 156 -16.13 11.20 6.03
C LEU A 156 -15.94 9.68 5.91
N ASN A 157 -16.16 9.15 4.71
CA ASN A 157 -16.16 7.72 4.45
C ASN A 157 -14.88 7.21 3.79
N CYS A 158 -13.85 8.04 3.60
CA CYS A 158 -12.64 7.67 2.86
C CYS A 158 -12.04 6.32 3.31
N GLY A 159 -11.96 6.07 4.62
CA GLY A 159 -11.48 4.79 5.16
C GLY A 159 -12.36 3.58 4.78
N LEU A 160 -13.68 3.76 4.70
CA LEU A 160 -14.62 2.72 4.26
C LEU A 160 -14.42 2.38 2.78
N PHE A 161 -14.23 3.40 1.94
CA PHE A 161 -13.96 3.23 0.51
C PHE A 161 -12.59 2.57 0.29
N VAL A 162 -11.56 3.00 1.02
CA VAL A 162 -10.22 2.38 1.00
C VAL A 162 -10.29 0.89 1.36
N ALA A 163 -11.00 0.54 2.44
CA ALA A 163 -11.16 -0.85 2.87
C ALA A 163 -11.93 -1.69 1.83
N ALA A 164 -13.00 -1.14 1.26
CA ALA A 164 -13.77 -1.83 0.23
C ALA A 164 -13.02 -2.01 -1.08
N TYR A 165 -12.21 -1.03 -1.47
CA TYR A 165 -11.36 -1.16 -2.65
C TYR A 165 -10.23 -2.18 -2.43
N ALA A 166 -9.63 -2.22 -1.23
CA ALA A 166 -8.66 -3.27 -0.88
C ALA A 166 -9.30 -4.67 -0.93
N GLU A 167 -10.52 -4.82 -0.38
CA GLU A 167 -11.27 -6.08 -0.42
C GLU A 167 -11.60 -6.51 -1.86
N PHE A 168 -12.01 -5.56 -2.70
CA PHE A 168 -12.27 -5.76 -4.13
C PHE A 168 -11.07 -6.35 -4.87
N LEU A 169 -9.90 -5.73 -4.70
CA LEU A 169 -8.66 -6.18 -5.32
C LEU A 169 -8.23 -7.57 -4.80
N SER A 170 -8.37 -7.81 -3.50
CA SER A 170 -8.03 -9.09 -2.87
C SER A 170 -8.92 -10.24 -3.36
N ASN A 171 -10.23 -10.00 -3.46
CA ASN A 171 -11.21 -11.04 -3.80
C ASN A 171 -11.37 -11.26 -5.32
N ARG A 172 -10.80 -10.38 -6.18
CA ARG A 172 -11.01 -10.35 -7.65
C ARG A 172 -12.49 -10.39 -8.08
N HIS A 173 -13.42 -9.99 -7.21
CA HIS A 173 -14.86 -9.91 -7.47
C HIS A 173 -15.25 -8.46 -7.70
N GLN A 174 -16.19 -8.18 -8.61
CA GLN A 174 -16.62 -6.83 -8.99
C GLN A 174 -17.16 -6.00 -7.80
N ILE A 175 -16.69 -4.76 -7.61
CA ILE A 175 -17.52 -3.72 -6.98
C ILE A 175 -18.53 -3.34 -8.05
N PRO A 176 -19.84 -3.55 -7.85
CA PRO A 176 -20.83 -2.99 -8.75
C PRO A 176 -20.67 -1.48 -8.72
N SER A 177 -20.30 -0.90 -9.85
CA SER A 177 -20.07 0.55 -10.01
C SER A 177 -21.33 1.38 -9.71
N SER A 178 -22.50 0.75 -9.63
CA SER A 178 -23.80 1.43 -9.57
C SER A 178 -24.40 1.62 -8.17
N GLU A 179 -23.96 0.95 -7.10
CA GLU A 179 -24.50 1.26 -5.75
C GLU A 179 -23.58 0.84 -4.60
N PHE A 180 -22.54 1.64 -4.34
CA PHE A 180 -21.77 1.53 -3.10
C PHE A 180 -22.61 1.99 -1.91
N ASP A 181 -23.33 1.06 -1.29
CA ASP A 181 -24.06 1.32 -0.04
C ASP A 181 -23.09 1.36 1.13
N SER A 182 -22.73 2.58 1.54
CA SER A 182 -21.86 2.82 2.70
C SER A 182 -22.43 2.25 4.00
N LYS A 183 -23.76 2.25 4.18
CA LYS A 183 -24.38 1.72 5.40
C LYS A 183 -24.23 0.21 5.47
N LYS A 184 -24.51 -0.49 4.37
CA LYS A 184 -24.32 -1.94 4.27
C LYS A 184 -22.86 -2.35 4.52
N HIS A 185 -21.89 -1.66 3.91
CA HIS A 185 -20.47 -1.96 4.13
C HIS A 185 -20.04 -1.70 5.57
N ARG A 186 -20.47 -0.59 6.20
CA ARG A 186 -20.20 -0.34 7.61
C ARG A 186 -20.73 -1.46 8.50
N THR A 187 -22.00 -1.86 8.35
CA THR A 187 -22.59 -2.94 9.14
C THR A 187 -21.81 -4.24 8.99
N ARG A 188 -21.43 -4.59 7.75
CA ARG A 188 -20.64 -5.80 7.47
C ARG A 188 -19.26 -5.75 8.11
N TYR A 189 -18.48 -4.70 7.88
CA TYR A 189 -17.13 -4.59 8.43
C TYR A 189 -17.12 -4.49 9.95
N THR A 190 -18.07 -3.76 10.55
CA THR A 190 -18.20 -3.73 12.02
C THR A 190 -18.52 -5.13 12.57
N SER A 191 -19.40 -5.89 11.91
CA SER A 191 -19.74 -7.25 12.33
C SER A 191 -18.54 -8.19 12.22
N LEU A 192 -17.78 -8.12 11.12
CA LEU A 192 -16.57 -8.92 10.90
C LEU A 192 -15.47 -8.58 11.92
N LEU A 193 -15.25 -7.28 12.18
CA LEU A 193 -14.25 -6.83 13.15
C LEU A 193 -14.62 -7.25 14.57
N TRP A 194 -15.90 -7.16 14.93
CA TRP A 194 -16.42 -7.63 16.21
C TRP A 194 -16.22 -9.13 16.38
N ASP A 195 -16.63 -9.93 15.39
CA ASP A 195 -16.47 -11.38 15.41
C ASP A 195 -14.99 -11.79 15.52
N TYR A 196 -14.11 -11.16 14.74
CA TYR A 196 -12.66 -11.37 14.85
C TYR A 196 -12.14 -11.04 16.26
N GLY A 197 -12.55 -9.91 16.84
CA GLY A 197 -12.14 -9.49 18.18
C GLY A 197 -12.61 -10.45 19.26
N VAL A 198 -13.88 -10.90 19.20
CA VAL A 198 -14.45 -11.90 20.11
C VAL A 198 -13.70 -13.21 19.99
N ASN A 199 -13.50 -13.72 18.77
CA ASN A 199 -12.79 -14.96 18.54
C ASN A 199 -11.36 -14.89 19.08
N LYS A 200 -10.63 -13.80 18.78
CA LYS A 200 -9.27 -13.58 19.28
C LYS A 200 -9.21 -13.57 20.81
N ALA A 201 -10.18 -12.95 21.48
CA ALA A 201 -10.26 -12.91 22.93
C ALA A 201 -10.62 -14.28 23.54
N CYS A 202 -11.53 -15.02 22.92
CA CYS A 202 -12.02 -16.31 23.43
C CYS A 202 -11.01 -17.46 23.25
N THR A 203 -10.30 -17.51 22.13
CA THR A 203 -9.40 -18.63 21.82
C THR A 203 -7.95 -18.38 22.25
N GLY A 204 -7.64 -17.18 22.77
CA GLY A 204 -6.29 -16.83 23.21
C GLY A 204 -5.27 -16.80 22.08
N TYR A 205 -5.68 -16.52 20.84
CA TYR A 205 -4.79 -16.46 19.68
C TYR A 205 -3.62 -15.50 19.93
N VAL A 206 -2.45 -16.07 20.21
CA VAL A 206 -1.18 -15.48 19.80
C VAL A 206 -1.09 -15.77 18.31
N SER A 207 -1.07 -14.72 17.52
CA SER A 207 -0.96 -14.80 16.07
C SER A 207 0.35 -15.50 15.72
N ASP A 208 0.28 -16.78 15.41
CA ASP A 208 1.27 -17.50 14.61
C ASP A 208 0.50 -17.99 13.38
N ASN A 209 0.28 -17.10 12.41
CA ASN A 209 -0.16 -17.39 11.05
C ASN A 209 -1.35 -18.36 10.81
N GLN A 210 -2.25 -18.60 11.76
CA GLN A 210 -3.47 -19.40 11.56
C GLN A 210 -4.61 -18.57 10.94
N ASP A 211 -4.30 -17.78 9.90
CA ASP A 211 -5.35 -17.29 9.01
C ASP A 211 -6.03 -18.50 8.37
N SER A 212 -7.37 -18.51 8.34
CA SER A 212 -8.11 -19.52 7.59
C SER A 212 -7.57 -19.55 6.15
N PRO A 213 -7.32 -20.75 5.56
CA PRO A 213 -6.91 -20.85 4.17
C PRO A 213 -7.85 -19.99 3.32
N ARG A 214 -7.29 -19.10 2.48
CA ARG A 214 -8.07 -18.26 1.55
C ARG A 214 -9.25 -19.07 1.01
N PRO A 215 -10.50 -18.59 1.11
CA PRO A 215 -11.66 -19.34 0.62
C PRO A 215 -11.37 -19.82 -0.80
N LYS A 216 -11.44 -21.14 -1.02
CA LYS A 216 -11.22 -21.73 -2.34
C LYS A 216 -12.17 -21.04 -3.32
N ARG A 217 -11.57 -20.49 -4.37
CA ARG A 217 -12.20 -19.76 -5.47
C ARG A 217 -13.21 -20.66 -6.18
N THR A 218 -14.48 -20.65 -5.75
CA THR A 218 -15.57 -21.23 -6.53
C THR A 218 -15.94 -20.23 -7.61
N PHE A 219 -15.44 -20.45 -8.83
CA PHE A 219 -15.97 -19.75 -9.99
C PHE A 219 -17.43 -20.16 -10.18
N ILE A 220 -18.35 -19.31 -9.75
CA ILE A 220 -19.72 -19.35 -10.23
C ILE A 220 -19.73 -18.53 -11.51
N ARG A 221 -19.94 -19.21 -12.64
CA ARG A 221 -20.15 -18.55 -13.94
C ARG A 221 -21.41 -17.69 -13.80
N SER A 222 -21.23 -16.37 -13.80
CA SER A 222 -22.35 -15.43 -13.92
C SER A 222 -22.98 -15.67 -15.29
N GLU A 223 -24.26 -15.98 -15.31
CA GLU A 223 -25.06 -16.01 -16.54
C GLU A 223 -25.20 -14.59 -17.11
N ASP A 224 -25.46 -14.58 -18.41
CA ASP A 224 -25.20 -13.51 -19.37
C ASP A 224 -25.86 -12.18 -18.99
N THR A 225 -25.06 -11.12 -18.92
CA THR A 225 -25.54 -9.74 -18.98
C THR A 225 -24.76 -9.06 -20.09
N GLU A 226 -25.48 -8.69 -21.15
CA GLU A 226 -24.94 -8.12 -22.38
C GLU A 226 -23.97 -6.96 -22.11
N MET A 227 -22.74 -7.12 -22.59
CA MET A 227 -21.76 -6.03 -22.66
C MET A 227 -22.08 -5.17 -23.87
N ILE A 228 -22.27 -3.87 -23.65
CA ILE A 228 -22.39 -2.89 -24.72
C ILE A 228 -20.97 -2.42 -25.06
N ASP A 229 -20.51 -2.80 -26.24
CA ASP A 229 -19.25 -2.30 -26.81
C ASP A 229 -19.38 -0.81 -27.13
N VAL A 230 -18.42 -0.03 -26.64
CA VAL A 230 -18.16 1.32 -27.14
C VAL A 230 -16.84 1.25 -27.89
N GLU A 231 -16.93 1.28 -29.22
CA GLU A 231 -15.80 1.37 -30.15
C GLU A 231 -15.16 2.77 -30.14
N PRO A 232 -13.92 2.92 -30.69
CA PRO A 232 -12.89 3.84 -30.23
C PRO A 232 -13.13 5.34 -30.45
#